data_AF-A0A366IHW6-F1
#
_entry.id   AF-A0A366IHW6-F1
#
_cell.length_a   1.000
_cell.length_b   1.000
_cell.length_c   1.000
_cell.angle_alpha   90.00
_cell.angle_beta   90.00
_cell.angle_gamma   90.00
#
_symmetry.space_group_name_H-M   'P 1'
#
loop_
_entity.id
_entity.type
_entity.pdbx_description
1 polymer ?
#
loop_
_entity_poly.entity_id
_entity_poly.type
_entity_poly.pdbx_seq_one_letter_code
_entity_poly.pdbx_strand_id
1 'polypeptide(L)'
;MKTYKFSMEKVLELRANKEKTSMENFASMQRDLMKQKSKLIELRTEEDSIKLKSNRCKNIVELRQLYLCKEWLEKRIQAQLICIEESRKNLEKARQELISAQKDRKIIEKLKEKDFEAYQDSEKAIEQKNLDEMAVLKYEVVRW
;
A
#
# COMPACT_ATOMS: atom_id res chain seq x y z
N MET A 1 18.86 2.83 -35.88
CA MET A 1 18.99 2.67 -34.41
C MET A 1 17.99 1.62 -33.96
N LYS A 2 18.47 0.57 -33.28
CA LYS A 2 17.57 -0.42 -32.67
C LYS A 2 16.85 0.24 -31.50
N THR A 3 15.57 -0.08 -31.29
CA THR A 3 14.83 0.37 -30.12
C THR A 3 15.13 -0.56 -28.94
N TYR A 4 15.51 0.01 -27.79
CA TYR A 4 15.75 -0.76 -26.57
C TYR A 4 14.46 -1.47 -26.13
N LYS A 5 14.59 -2.75 -25.76
CA LYS A 5 13.49 -3.56 -25.27
C LYS A 5 13.94 -4.40 -24.09
N PHE A 6 13.40 -4.09 -22.92
CA PHE A 6 13.67 -4.86 -21.72
C PHE A 6 13.00 -6.23 -21.77
N SER A 7 13.77 -7.28 -21.46
CA SER A 7 13.32 -8.68 -21.59
C SER A 7 12.18 -9.04 -20.60
N MET A 8 12.13 -8.40 -19.44
CA MET A 8 11.17 -8.71 -18.36
C MET A 8 10.03 -7.67 -18.24
N GLU A 9 9.70 -6.94 -19.31
CA GLU A 9 8.66 -5.90 -19.27
C GLU A 9 7.30 -6.42 -18.77
N LYS A 10 6.88 -7.61 -19.21
CA LYS A 10 5.63 -8.25 -18.75
C LYS A 10 5.66 -8.59 -17.26
N VAL A 11 6.82 -8.95 -16.73
CA VAL A 11 6.99 -9.24 -15.29
C VAL A 11 6.90 -7.96 -14.48
N LEU A 12 7.49 -6.86 -14.99
CA LEU A 12 7.38 -5.55 -14.36
C LEU A 12 5.92 -5.10 -14.29
N GLU A 13 5.18 -5.22 -15.39
CA GLU A 13 3.75 -4.88 -15.45
C GLU A 13 2.93 -5.72 -14.46
N LEU A 14 3.15 -7.03 -14.41
CA LEU A 14 2.48 -7.92 -13.45
C LEU A 14 2.73 -7.50 -12.00
N ARG A 15 3.98 -7.14 -11.66
CA ARG A 15 4.34 -6.67 -10.31
C ARG A 15 3.74 -5.30 -10.00
N ALA A 16 3.67 -4.40 -10.97
CA ALA A 16 2.98 -3.12 -10.80
C ALA A 16 1.48 -3.31 -10.54
N ASN A 17 0.82 -4.22 -11.26
CA ASN A 17 -0.58 -4.56 -11.01
C ASN A 17 -0.78 -5.19 -9.61
N LYS A 18 0.14 -6.04 -9.16
CA LYS A 18 0.13 -6.59 -7.79
C LYS A 18 0.29 -5.50 -6.73
N GLU A 19 1.17 -4.53 -6.94
CA GLU A 19 1.29 -3.38 -6.02
C GLU A 19 -0.01 -2.56 -5.98
N LYS A 20 -0.61 -2.28 -7.14
CA LYS A 20 -1.86 -1.52 -7.23
C LYS A 20 -2.99 -2.21 -6.46
N THR A 21 -3.20 -3.51 -6.69
CA THR A 21 -4.22 -4.29 -5.97
C THR A 21 -3.95 -4.35 -4.46
N SER A 22 -2.69 -4.47 -4.05
CA SER A 22 -2.31 -4.41 -2.62
C SER A 22 -2.59 -3.04 -2.00
N MET A 23 -2.40 -1.96 -2.77
CA MET A 23 -2.69 -0.59 -2.34
C MET A 23 -4.20 -0.36 -2.17
N GLU A 24 -5.01 -0.85 -3.10
CA GLU A 24 -6.47 -0.82 -3.01
C GLU A 24 -6.98 -1.61 -1.80
N ASN A 25 -6.41 -2.78 -1.54
CA ASN A 25 -6.72 -3.58 -0.34
C ASN A 25 -6.39 -2.83 0.95
N PHE A 26 -5.18 -2.25 1.05
CA PHE A 26 -4.78 -1.44 2.20
C PHE A 26 -5.75 -0.27 2.44
N ALA A 27 -6.13 0.45 1.38
CA ALA A 27 -7.09 1.55 1.47
C ALA A 27 -8.48 1.08 1.93
N SER A 28 -8.91 -0.12 1.54
CA SER A 28 -10.15 -0.72 2.05
C SER A 28 -10.07 -1.04 3.54
N MET A 29 -9.02 -1.74 3.97
CA MET A 29 -8.82 -2.07 5.39
C MET A 29 -8.72 -0.82 6.27
N GLN A 30 -8.14 0.27 5.74
CA GLN A 30 -8.05 1.54 6.44
C GLN A 30 -9.44 2.17 6.63
N ARG A 31 -10.28 2.15 5.58
CA ARG A 31 -11.68 2.60 5.66
C ARG A 31 -12.48 1.78 6.65
N ASP A 32 -12.31 0.46 6.66
CA ASP A 32 -12.98 -0.43 7.60
C ASP A 32 -12.59 -0.10 9.05
N LEU A 33 -11.29 0.09 9.33
CA LEU A 33 -10.83 0.51 10.65
C LEU A 33 -11.43 1.86 11.08
N MET A 34 -11.51 2.84 10.17
CA MET A 34 -12.14 4.13 10.45
C MET A 34 -13.62 3.97 10.80
N LYS A 35 -14.36 3.14 10.05
CA LYS A 35 -15.77 2.82 10.33
C LYS A 35 -15.96 2.14 11.68
N GLN A 36 -15.08 1.21 12.05
CA GLN A 36 -15.17 0.59 13.37
C GLN A 36 -14.89 1.58 14.51
N LYS A 37 -13.97 2.53 14.30
CA LYS A 37 -13.71 3.60 15.26
C LYS A 37 -14.86 4.60 15.38
N SER A 38 -15.51 4.98 14.27
CA SER A 38 -16.66 5.89 14.33
C SER A 38 -17.82 5.26 15.11
N LYS A 39 -18.09 3.97 14.88
CA LYS A 39 -19.09 3.22 15.63
C LYS A 39 -18.78 3.15 17.13
N LEU A 40 -17.51 3.04 17.52
CA LEU A 40 -17.12 3.11 18.93
C LEU A 40 -17.41 4.50 19.53
N ILE A 41 -17.17 5.57 18.77
CA ILE A 41 -17.48 6.94 19.21
C ILE A 41 -18.99 7.07 19.42
N GLU A 42 -19.81 6.60 18.48
CA GLU A 42 -21.28 6.59 18.63
C GLU A 42 -21.72 5.87 19.90
N LEU A 43 -21.19 4.66 20.17
CA LEU A 43 -21.52 3.92 21.40
C LEU A 43 -21.11 4.66 22.68
N ARG A 44 -19.97 5.35 22.67
CA ARG A 44 -19.54 6.16 23.82
C ARG A 44 -20.40 7.40 24.01
N THR A 45 -20.82 8.05 22.93
CA THR A 45 -21.76 9.18 23.02
C THR A 45 -23.12 8.73 23.56
N GLU A 46 -23.58 7.53 23.19
CA GLU A 46 -24.77 6.92 23.76
C GLU A 46 -24.60 6.67 25.27
N GLU A 47 -23.44 6.15 25.68
CA GLU A 47 -23.09 5.91 27.08
C GLU A 47 -23.15 7.19 27.92
N ASP A 48 -22.57 8.28 27.42
CA ASP A 48 -22.57 9.57 28.11
C ASP A 48 -23.99 10.16 28.20
N SER A 49 -24.82 9.95 27.17
CA SER A 49 -26.23 10.34 27.21
C SER A 49 -27.02 9.59 28.29
N ILE A 50 -26.71 8.30 28.51
CA ILE A 50 -27.34 7.47 29.53
C ILE A 50 -26.87 7.90 30.92
N LYS A 51 -25.58 8.21 31.10
CA LYS A 51 -25.05 8.76 32.36
C LYS A 51 -25.78 10.05 32.77
N LEU A 52 -26.00 10.96 31.81
CA LEU A 52 -26.75 12.20 32.06
C LEU A 52 -28.22 11.95 32.44
N LYS A 53 -28.85 10.90 31.89
CA LYS A 53 -30.22 10.49 32.25
C LYS A 53 -30.28 9.85 33.64
N SER A 54 -29.24 9.11 34.04
CA SER A 54 -29.14 8.47 35.36
C SER A 54 -29.25 9.46 36.52
N ASN A 55 -28.75 10.69 36.35
CA ASN A 55 -28.84 11.74 37.37
C ASN A 55 -30.27 12.27 37.62
N ARG A 56 -31.25 11.84 36.82
CA ARG A 56 -32.64 12.32 36.88
C ARG A 56 -33.66 11.26 37.28
N CYS A 57 -33.23 10.02 37.53
CA CYS A 57 -34.14 8.93 37.90
C CYS A 57 -34.68 9.09 39.32
N LYS A 58 -35.98 8.82 39.48
CA LYS A 58 -36.70 9.03 40.74
C LYS A 58 -37.29 7.75 41.32
N ASN A 59 -37.34 6.66 40.56
CA ASN A 59 -37.94 5.39 40.98
C ASN A 59 -37.00 4.19 40.73
N ILE A 60 -37.11 3.15 41.58
CA ILE A 60 -36.38 1.88 41.53
C ILE A 60 -36.55 1.16 40.18
N VAL A 61 -37.72 1.24 39.54
CA VAL A 61 -37.97 0.60 38.23
C VAL A 61 -37.11 1.25 37.14
N GLU A 62 -37.03 2.58 37.12
CA GLU A 62 -36.20 3.35 36.16
C GLU A 62 -34.71 3.05 36.39
N LEU A 63 -34.30 2.96 37.66
CA LEU A 63 -32.93 2.63 38.05
C LEU A 63 -32.52 1.24 37.52
N ARG A 64 -33.42 0.25 37.65
CA ARG A 64 -33.18 -1.12 37.16
C ARG A 64 -33.10 -1.16 35.63
N GLN A 65 -33.95 -0.42 34.92
CA GLN A 65 -33.90 -0.33 33.46
C GLN A 65 -32.60 0.32 32.98
N LEU A 66 -32.15 1.40 33.63
CA LEU A 66 -30.87 2.03 33.32
C LEU A 66 -29.68 1.10 33.52
N TYR A 67 -29.69 0.31 34.60
CA TYR A 67 -28.63 -0.65 34.88
C TYR A 67 -28.51 -1.68 33.75
N LEU A 68 -29.64 -2.25 33.31
CA LEU A 68 -29.66 -3.20 32.19
C LEU A 68 -29.19 -2.57 30.87
N CYS A 69 -29.62 -1.34 30.58
CA CYS A 69 -29.15 -0.60 29.39
C CYS A 69 -27.64 -0.36 29.44
N LYS A 70 -27.11 -0.01 30.61
CA LYS A 70 -25.67 0.21 30.80
C LYS A 70 -24.87 -1.07 30.58
N GLU A 71 -25.29 -2.18 31.19
CA GLU A 71 -24.62 -3.48 31.03
C GLU A 71 -24.63 -3.94 29.56
N TRP A 72 -25.76 -3.76 28.87
CA TRP A 72 -25.87 -4.07 27.45
C TRP A 72 -24.93 -3.21 26.59
N LEU A 73 -24.83 -1.91 26.89
CA LEU A 73 -23.96 -0.99 26.18
C LEU A 73 -22.47 -1.29 26.43
N GLU A 74 -22.10 -1.61 27.66
CA GLU A 74 -20.74 -2.04 28.02
C GLU A 74 -20.32 -3.28 27.21
N LYS A 75 -21.21 -4.29 27.10
CA LYS A 75 -20.97 -5.49 26.27
C LYS A 75 -20.78 -5.13 24.79
N ARG A 76 -21.57 -4.20 24.25
CA ARG A 76 -21.42 -3.72 22.86
C ARG A 76 -20.11 -2.98 22.64
N ILE A 77 -19.69 -2.14 23.59
CA ILE A 77 -18.42 -1.42 23.53
C ILE A 77 -17.26 -2.42 23.55
N GLN A 78 -17.29 -3.43 24.42
CA GLN A 78 -16.27 -4.47 24.47
C GLN A 78 -16.19 -5.24 23.15
N ALA A 79 -17.32 -5.68 22.60
CA ALA A 79 -17.36 -6.34 21.29
C ALA A 79 -16.81 -5.43 20.18
N GLN A 80 -17.15 -4.15 20.20
CA GLN A 80 -16.67 -3.18 19.22
C GLN A 80 -15.15 -2.95 19.31
N LEU A 81 -14.58 -2.97 20.51
CA LEU A 81 -13.12 -2.89 20.73
C LEU A 81 -12.40 -4.10 20.13
N ILE A 82 -12.96 -5.30 20.27
CA ILE A 82 -12.43 -6.53 19.63
C ILE A 82 -12.44 -6.37 18.11
N CYS A 83 -13.55 -5.92 17.52
CA CYS A 83 -13.64 -5.66 16.09
C CYS A 83 -12.61 -4.62 15.60
N ILE A 84 -12.34 -3.58 16.40
CA ILE A 84 -11.29 -2.59 16.09
C ILE A 84 -9.90 -3.25 16.11
N GLU A 85 -9.62 -4.11 17.07
CA GLU A 85 -8.34 -4.80 17.18
C GLU A 85 -8.11 -5.75 16.00
N GLU A 86 -9.13 -6.52 15.61
CA GLU A 86 -9.11 -7.35 14.40
C GLU A 86 -8.89 -6.51 13.14
N SER A 87 -9.61 -5.40 13.00
CA SER A 87 -9.45 -4.48 11.86
C SER A 87 -8.04 -3.88 11.82
N ARG A 88 -7.43 -3.58 12.98
CA ARG A 88 -6.03 -3.13 13.06
C ARG A 88 -5.06 -4.21 12.62
N LYS A 89 -5.26 -5.47 13.04
CA LYS A 89 -4.43 -6.61 12.64
C LYS A 89 -4.51 -6.81 11.12
N ASN A 90 -5.70 -6.72 10.54
CA ASN A 90 -5.90 -6.85 9.09
C ASN A 90 -5.25 -5.70 8.32
N LEU A 91 -5.36 -4.46 8.81
CA LEU A 91 -4.67 -3.32 8.21
C LEU A 91 -3.14 -3.49 8.21
N GLU A 92 -2.57 -3.98 9.31
CA GLU A 92 -1.13 -4.20 9.40
C GLU A 92 -0.66 -5.32 8.46
N LYS A 93 -1.44 -6.40 8.31
CA LYS A 93 -1.18 -7.43 7.29
C LYS A 93 -1.18 -6.84 5.88
N ALA A 94 -2.21 -6.09 5.52
CA ALA A 94 -2.31 -5.44 4.20
C ALA A 94 -1.16 -4.44 3.97
N ARG A 95 -0.70 -3.75 5.02
CA ARG A 95 0.47 -2.87 4.96
C ARG A 95 1.75 -3.63 4.63
N GLN A 96 1.98 -4.78 5.29
CA GLN A 96 3.16 -5.62 5.03
C GLN A 96 3.14 -6.19 3.60
N GLU A 97 1.98 -6.61 3.12
CA GLU A 97 1.78 -7.07 1.74
C GLU A 97 2.10 -5.96 0.72
N LEU A 98 1.60 -4.74 0.95
CA LEU A 98 1.90 -3.58 0.12
C LEU A 98 3.40 -3.27 0.07
N ILE A 99 4.07 -3.28 1.23
CA ILE A 99 5.52 -3.07 1.30
C ILE A 99 6.27 -4.15 0.53
N SER A 100 5.85 -5.41 0.63
CA SER A 100 6.45 -6.50 -0.13
C SER A 100 6.26 -6.31 -1.65
N ALA A 101 5.05 -6.00 -2.09
CA ALA A 101 4.75 -5.78 -3.50
C ALA A 101 5.56 -4.59 -4.08
N GLN A 102 5.71 -3.52 -3.30
CA GLN A 102 6.57 -2.38 -3.65
C GLN A 102 8.03 -2.76 -3.81
N LYS A 103 8.57 -3.57 -2.89
CA LYS A 103 9.95 -4.07 -2.99
C LYS A 103 10.11 -4.93 -4.25
N ASP A 104 9.17 -5.84 -4.51
CA ASP A 104 9.21 -6.73 -5.66
C ASP A 104 9.21 -5.95 -6.98
N ARG A 105 8.36 -4.91 -7.13
CA ARG A 105 8.38 -4.05 -8.32
C ARG A 105 9.72 -3.34 -8.45
N LYS A 106 10.19 -2.67 -7.38
CA LYS A 106 11.45 -1.90 -7.39
C LYS A 106 12.66 -2.74 -7.76
N ILE A 107 12.68 -4.03 -7.42
CA ILE A 107 13.76 -4.94 -7.83
C ILE A 107 13.81 -5.08 -9.36
N ILE A 108 12.66 -5.26 -10.01
CA ILE A 108 12.62 -5.39 -11.48
C ILE A 108 12.92 -4.05 -12.16
N GLU A 109 12.47 -2.93 -11.59
CA GLU A 109 12.83 -1.60 -12.11
C GLU A 109 14.33 -1.37 -12.10
N LYS A 110 15.01 -1.69 -10.99
CA LYS A 110 16.47 -1.62 -10.92
C LYS A 110 17.18 -2.52 -11.92
N LEU A 111 16.62 -3.71 -12.20
CA LEU A 111 17.16 -4.58 -13.25
C LEU A 111 16.99 -3.95 -14.64
N LYS A 112 15.84 -3.32 -14.90
CA LYS A 112 15.57 -2.61 -16.16
C LYS A 112 16.50 -1.41 -16.36
N GLU A 113 16.79 -0.66 -15.29
CA GLU A 113 17.74 0.45 -15.30
C GLU A 113 19.14 -0.05 -15.68
N LYS A 114 19.63 -1.10 -15.00
CA LYS A 114 20.96 -1.69 -15.30
C LYS A 114 21.06 -2.29 -16.70
N ASP A 115 20.01 -2.97 -17.16
CA ASP A 115 19.97 -3.53 -18.52
C ASP A 115 20.01 -2.42 -19.58
N PHE A 116 19.37 -1.27 -19.27
CA PHE A 116 19.40 -0.10 -20.14
C PHE A 116 20.76 0.60 -20.16
N GLU A 117 21.43 0.71 -19.01
CA GLU A 117 22.80 1.21 -18.93
C GLU A 117 23.75 0.34 -19.77
N ALA A 118 23.68 -0.98 -19.61
CA ALA A 118 24.49 -1.92 -20.40
C ALA A 118 24.22 -1.82 -21.91
N TYR A 119 22.95 -1.64 -22.30
CA TYR A 119 22.59 -1.39 -23.70
C TYR A 119 23.25 -0.12 -24.24
N GLN A 120 23.19 1.00 -23.50
CA GLN A 120 23.82 2.26 -23.92
C GLN A 120 25.33 2.13 -24.06
N ASP A 121 26.00 1.45 -23.13
CA ASP A 121 27.45 1.27 -23.19
C ASP A 121 27.85 0.39 -24.37
N SER A 122 27.03 -0.60 -24.73
CA SER A 122 27.25 -1.41 -25.93
C SER A 122 27.09 -0.60 -27.22
N GLU A 123 26.09 0.28 -27.32
CA GLU A 123 25.89 1.15 -28.48
C GLU A 123 27.06 2.13 -28.62
N LYS A 124 27.52 2.75 -27.52
CA LYS A 124 28.70 3.62 -27.51
C LYS A 124 29.96 2.89 -27.98
N ALA A 125 30.18 1.66 -27.51
CA ALA A 125 31.33 0.86 -27.93
C ALA A 125 31.29 0.51 -29.42
N ILE A 126 30.10 0.21 -29.97
CA ILE A 126 29.91 -0.02 -31.40
C ILE A 126 30.18 1.27 -32.20
N GLU A 127 29.64 2.41 -31.76
CA GLU A 127 29.88 3.70 -32.39
C GLU A 127 31.36 4.06 -32.41
N GLN A 128 32.06 3.89 -31.28
CA GLN A 128 33.49 4.16 -31.18
C GLN A 128 34.30 3.27 -32.11
N LYS A 129 33.99 1.96 -32.16
CA LYS A 129 34.64 1.03 -33.09
C LYS A 129 34.45 1.45 -34.55
N ASN A 130 33.24 1.86 -34.93
CA ASN A 130 32.94 2.34 -36.28
C ASN A 130 33.74 3.62 -36.61
N LEU A 131 33.89 4.54 -35.66
CA LEU A 131 34.70 5.75 -35.83
C LEU A 131 36.18 5.42 -36.03
N ASP A 132 36.73 4.49 -35.25
CA ASP A 132 38.12 4.05 -35.36
C ASP A 132 38.38 3.39 -36.73
N GLU A 133 37.47 2.51 -37.19
CA GLU A 133 37.55 1.89 -38.52
C GLU A 133 37.50 2.94 -39.65
N MET A 134 36.63 3.95 -39.55
CA MET A 134 36.57 5.05 -40.51
C MET A 134 37.86 5.89 -40.51
N ALA A 135 38.48 6.12 -39.34
CA ALA A 135 39.73 6.86 -39.23
C ALA A 135 40.89 6.13 -39.90
N VAL A 136 40.98 4.80 -39.72
CA VAL A 136 41.99 3.96 -40.38
C VAL A 136 41.83 4.02 -41.90
N LEU A 137 40.61 3.82 -42.42
CA LEU A 137 40.33 3.89 -43.86
C LEU A 137 40.71 5.25 -44.46
N LYS A 138 40.41 6.35 -43.75
CA LYS A 138 40.77 7.70 -44.21
C LYS A 138 42.27 7.93 -44.22
N TYR A 139 43.02 7.38 -43.26
CA TYR A 139 44.48 7.49 -43.22
C TYR A 139 45.15 6.72 -44.37
N GLU A 140 44.65 5.54 -44.73
CA GLU A 140 45.18 4.75 -45.84
C GLU A 140 44.95 5.40 -47.21
N VAL A 141 43.82 6.10 -47.40
CA VAL A 141 43.50 6.78 -48.67
C VAL A 141 44.35 8.04 -48.90
N VAL A 142 44.81 8.72 -47.84
CA VAL A 142 45.62 9.95 -47.94
C VAL A 142 47.11 9.67 -48.21
N ARG A 143 47.54 8.40 -48.18
CA ARG A 143 48.93 7.98 -48.40
C ARG A 143 49.30 7.70 -49.86
N TRP A 144 48.43 8.04 -50.82
CA TRP A 144 48.63 7.89 -52.26
C TRP A 144 48.82 9.23 -52.95
#